data_AF-A0A973HXQ3-F1
#
_entry.id   AF-A0A973HXQ3-F1
#
_cell.length_a   1.000
_cell.length_b   1.000
_cell.length_c   1.000
_cell.angle_alpha   90.00
_cell.angle_beta   90.00
_cell.angle_gamma   90.00
#
_symmetry.space_group_name_H-M   'P 1'
#
loop_
_entity.id
_entity.type
_entity.pdbx_description
1 polymer ?
#
loop_
_entity_poly.entity_id
_entity_poly.type
_entity_poly.pdbx_seq_one_letter_code
_entity_poly.pdbx_strand_id
1 'polypeptide(L)'
;MHLIIVEGPGRGQRLVLGKETVRIGRDPTNDLIIDDTRASRHHAEVIPLGDDSWLLRDGGSRNGTLLNDEIVDRTILEPGDVIGIGDCRISVHAVQEHLSTFSVKVDPESLQKRLREDAAPTQVKKSLQEALFEVGMLAQSDLPAEKLVSQVVEVIASGIHFEAWGWIRWDDETGPHVVGARDHQEIDLENLDPSRTLIETARRRREGLISSQVGDSFEASVCLRRKQAISAMAIPLAHRGENATVLYLERGAGTEAFHLEELNWVAAVTAQLAVDLQNSRLFEELRDAHEELLASREQLSRQEKMAAIGRLASGFAHDLNNPLASVMGFLQLAQREIEKKEQGTRSVEILKRAHDAADFCRALCRNLLAFARTRPFHPGGEAPFSVSDAIEGTLAICDARLRDAGLETVLEIEDGLHLSGDATALRQVIMNLVLNSADAVRESGTGSTLTIRSKKNPDGGIDLEVIDDGPGMDPEVAERAFDPLYTTKDGDRGSGLGLFVVQRIIDGAGGKIELSTAPGEGATFHLQLPDSLAQLGSEELDPLDVSSIWQGQSR
;
A
#
# COMPACT_ATOMS: atom_id res chain seq x y z
N MET A 1 -34.45 10.12 23.12
CA MET A 1 -33.47 9.14 23.68
C MET A 1 -34.19 7.86 24.10
N HIS A 2 -33.47 6.80 24.46
CA HIS A 2 -34.06 5.62 25.11
C HIS A 2 -33.23 5.18 26.31
N LEU A 3 -33.91 4.75 27.36
CA LEU A 3 -33.34 4.16 28.56
C LEU A 3 -33.30 2.64 28.40
N ILE A 4 -32.15 2.02 28.65
CA ILE A 4 -32.00 0.56 28.66
C ILE A 4 -31.40 0.13 29.99
N ILE A 5 -32.04 -0.81 30.67
CA ILE A 5 -31.42 -1.46 31.83
C ILE A 5 -30.31 -2.39 31.33
N VAL A 6 -29.06 -2.00 31.57
CA VAL A 6 -27.87 -2.74 31.11
C VAL A 6 -27.35 -3.73 32.16
N GLU A 7 -27.63 -3.48 33.43
CA GLU A 7 -27.23 -4.32 34.58
C GLU A 7 -28.30 -4.29 35.68
N GLY A 8 -28.45 -5.39 36.43
CA GLY A 8 -29.43 -5.54 37.52
C GLY A 8 -30.77 -6.20 37.14
N PRO A 9 -31.71 -6.33 38.10
CA PRO A 9 -33.06 -6.85 37.86
C PRO A 9 -33.80 -6.08 36.76
N GLY A 10 -34.38 -6.78 35.78
CA GLY A 10 -35.04 -6.16 34.62
C GLY A 10 -34.10 -5.83 33.45
N ARG A 11 -32.85 -6.32 33.46
CA ARG A 11 -31.89 -6.19 32.35
C ARG A 11 -32.52 -6.49 30.98
N GLY A 12 -32.30 -5.59 30.03
CA GLY A 12 -32.85 -5.65 28.67
C GLY A 12 -34.18 -4.92 28.50
N GLN A 13 -34.82 -4.47 29.57
CA GLN A 13 -35.98 -3.59 29.47
C GLN A 13 -35.58 -2.25 28.86
N ARG A 14 -36.34 -1.81 27.86
CA ARG A 14 -36.12 -0.59 27.10
C ARG A 14 -37.34 0.30 27.18
N LEU A 15 -37.12 1.59 27.42
CA LEU A 15 -38.16 2.61 27.38
C LEU A 15 -37.70 3.76 26.49
N VAL A 16 -38.54 4.17 25.54
CA VAL A 16 -38.27 5.32 24.67
C VAL A 16 -38.76 6.57 25.37
N LEU A 17 -37.89 7.57 25.50
CA LEU A 17 -38.24 8.86 26.09
C LEU A 17 -38.97 9.71 25.04
N GLY A 18 -40.23 10.05 25.35
CA GLY A 18 -41.09 10.86 24.50
C GLY A 18 -41.35 12.26 25.10
N LYS A 19 -42.52 12.83 24.75
CA LYS A 19 -42.99 14.14 25.23
C LYS A 19 -43.69 14.10 26.59
N GLU A 20 -43.80 12.92 27.20
CA GLU A 20 -44.42 12.73 28.51
C GLU A 20 -43.36 12.47 29.57
N THR A 21 -43.65 12.86 30.81
CA THR A 21 -42.78 12.55 31.97
C THR A 21 -42.78 11.06 32.23
N VAL A 22 -41.58 10.49 32.31
CA VAL A 22 -41.35 9.07 32.59
C VAL A 22 -41.05 8.88 34.06
N ARG A 23 -41.78 8.01 34.74
CA ARG A 23 -41.53 7.64 36.14
C ARG A 23 -40.72 6.36 36.24
N ILE A 24 -39.78 6.33 37.18
CA ILE A 24 -38.89 5.19 37.44
C ILE A 24 -39.03 4.78 38.90
N GLY A 25 -39.28 3.50 39.17
CA GLY A 25 -39.36 3.00 40.54
C GLY A 25 -39.85 1.56 40.65
N ARG A 26 -39.92 1.05 41.90
CA ARG A 26 -40.33 -0.33 42.18
C ARG A 26 -41.84 -0.57 42.08
N ASP A 27 -42.64 0.49 42.18
CA ASP A 27 -44.09 0.34 42.08
C ASP A 27 -44.50 -0.02 40.64
N PRO A 28 -45.42 -0.97 40.43
CA PRO A 28 -45.88 -1.36 39.09
C PRO A 28 -46.57 -0.25 38.29
N THR A 29 -46.91 0.87 38.95
CA THR A 29 -47.51 2.04 38.32
C THR A 29 -46.51 2.99 37.63
N ASN A 30 -45.20 2.71 37.72
CA ASN A 30 -44.17 3.49 37.03
C ASN A 30 -43.96 3.02 35.58
N ASP A 31 -43.50 3.93 34.72
CA ASP A 31 -43.25 3.66 33.30
C ASP A 31 -42.02 2.78 33.07
N LEU A 32 -40.98 2.94 33.90
CA LEU A 32 -39.84 2.02 33.99
C LEU A 32 -39.81 1.37 35.38
N ILE A 33 -40.14 0.09 35.42
CA ILE A 33 -40.25 -0.69 36.65
C ILE A 33 -38.87 -1.24 37.04
N ILE A 34 -38.41 -0.94 38.25
CA ILE A 34 -37.14 -1.43 38.79
C ILE A 34 -37.42 -2.51 39.84
N ASP A 35 -37.19 -3.77 39.49
CA ASP A 35 -37.42 -4.92 40.39
C ASP A 35 -36.27 -5.13 41.39
N ASP A 36 -35.90 -4.05 42.10
CA ASP A 36 -34.88 -4.06 43.14
C ASP A 36 -35.46 -3.52 44.44
N THR A 37 -35.35 -4.30 45.52
CA THR A 37 -35.78 -3.92 46.87
C THR A 37 -35.12 -2.65 47.41
N ARG A 38 -33.95 -2.25 46.87
CA ARG A 38 -33.25 -1.00 47.18
C ARG A 38 -33.81 0.22 46.45
N ALA A 39 -34.66 0.04 45.45
CA ALA A 39 -35.37 1.12 44.80
C ALA A 39 -36.62 1.52 45.60
N SER A 40 -36.83 2.84 45.78
CA SER A 40 -38.09 3.40 46.26
C SER A 40 -39.27 3.04 45.35
N ARG A 41 -40.49 3.06 45.90
CA ARG A 41 -41.73 2.80 45.14
C ARG A 41 -41.88 3.78 43.96
N HIS A 42 -41.60 5.06 44.18
CA HIS A 42 -41.35 6.06 43.15
C HIS A 42 -39.96 6.63 43.43
N HIS A 43 -39.00 6.38 42.54
CA HIS A 43 -37.59 6.65 42.81
C HIS A 43 -37.11 7.93 42.13
N ALA A 44 -37.34 8.04 40.82
CA ALA A 44 -36.91 9.18 40.01
C ALA A 44 -37.92 9.43 38.90
N GLU A 45 -37.89 10.64 38.34
CA GLU A 45 -38.68 11.01 37.17
C GLU A 45 -37.76 11.62 36.10
N VAL A 46 -38.05 11.31 34.85
CA VAL A 46 -37.39 11.89 33.67
C VAL A 46 -38.39 12.79 32.97
N ILE A 47 -38.15 14.10 33.05
CA ILE A 47 -39.08 15.15 32.64
C ILE A 47 -38.59 15.75 31.31
N PRO A 48 -39.42 15.79 30.25
CA PRO A 48 -39.04 16.44 29.00
C PRO A 48 -39.00 17.96 29.19
N LEU A 49 -37.92 18.60 28.73
CA LEU A 49 -37.75 20.06 28.79
C LEU A 49 -38.07 20.77 27.46
N GLY A 50 -38.31 20.01 26.38
CA GLY A 50 -38.35 20.52 25.00
C GLY A 50 -37.03 20.23 24.27
N ASP A 51 -37.04 20.28 22.93
CA ASP A 51 -35.86 20.12 22.05
C ASP A 51 -34.96 18.91 22.40
N ASP A 52 -35.55 17.71 22.46
CA ASP A 52 -34.85 16.45 22.73
C ASP A 52 -33.93 16.48 23.96
N SER A 53 -34.33 17.24 24.98
CA SER A 53 -33.63 17.34 26.27
C SER A 53 -34.51 16.83 27.39
N TRP A 54 -33.93 16.00 28.27
CA TRP A 54 -34.64 15.39 29.40
C TRP A 54 -33.91 15.68 30.71
N LEU A 55 -34.68 16.08 31.73
CA LEU A 55 -34.21 16.31 33.08
C LEU A 55 -34.46 15.06 33.92
N LEU A 56 -33.41 14.44 34.46
CA LEU A 56 -33.53 13.48 35.55
C LEU A 56 -33.70 14.23 36.87
N ARG A 57 -34.73 13.86 37.64
CA ARG A 57 -34.98 14.38 38.98
C ARG A 57 -35.17 13.24 39.96
N ASP A 58 -34.50 13.29 41.10
CA ASP A 58 -34.76 12.38 42.21
C ASP A 58 -36.15 12.65 42.82
N GLY A 59 -36.88 11.59 43.12
CA GLY A 59 -38.25 11.63 43.63
C GLY A 59 -38.35 11.72 45.16
N GLY A 60 -37.25 12.02 45.86
CA GLY A 60 -37.14 11.83 47.31
C GLY A 60 -36.82 10.38 47.65
N SER A 61 -35.92 9.76 46.88
CA SER A 61 -35.56 8.37 47.02
C SER A 61 -34.82 8.10 48.35
N ARG A 62 -34.89 6.86 48.85
CA ARG A 62 -34.28 6.51 50.14
C ARG A 62 -32.76 6.41 50.07
N ASN A 63 -32.23 6.06 48.90
CA ASN A 63 -30.81 5.73 48.69
C ASN A 63 -30.11 6.67 47.69
N GLY A 64 -30.81 7.69 47.18
CA GLY A 64 -30.32 8.61 46.16
C GLY A 64 -30.36 8.00 44.75
N THR A 65 -30.56 8.86 43.76
CA THR A 65 -30.36 8.53 42.34
C THR A 65 -28.93 8.86 41.95
N LEU A 66 -28.23 7.91 41.34
CA LEU A 66 -26.86 8.10 40.87
C LEU A 66 -26.86 8.40 39.36
N LEU A 67 -26.03 9.32 38.91
CA LEU A 67 -25.68 9.52 37.50
C LEU A 67 -24.16 9.41 37.38
N ASN A 68 -23.66 8.47 36.57
CA ASN A 68 -22.23 8.21 36.40
C ASN A 68 -21.49 8.05 37.74
N ASP A 69 -22.10 7.29 38.65
CA ASP A 69 -21.63 6.99 40.02
C ASP A 69 -21.63 8.20 41.01
N GLU A 70 -22.21 9.36 40.66
CA GLU A 70 -22.42 10.50 41.55
C GLU A 70 -23.88 10.72 41.93
N ILE A 71 -24.17 11.08 43.19
CA ILE A 71 -25.56 11.32 43.65
C ILE A 71 -26.06 12.66 43.11
N VAL A 72 -27.22 12.64 42.44
CA VAL A 72 -27.84 13.83 41.84
C VAL A 72 -29.26 14.05 42.35
N ASP A 73 -29.64 15.31 42.57
CA ASP A 73 -31.01 15.71 42.88
C ASP A 73 -31.78 16.10 41.60
N ARG A 74 -31.12 16.85 40.71
CA ARG A 74 -31.63 17.23 39.38
C ARG A 74 -30.48 17.42 38.41
N THR A 75 -30.56 16.83 37.22
CA THR A 75 -29.53 16.93 36.18
C THR A 75 -30.11 16.65 34.80
N ILE A 76 -29.51 17.21 33.76
CA ILE A 76 -29.89 16.91 32.37
C ILE A 76 -29.27 15.56 31.99
N LEU A 77 -30.04 14.71 31.30
CA LEU A 77 -29.55 13.43 30.77
C LEU A 77 -28.93 13.62 29.40
N GLU A 78 -27.74 13.05 29.21
CA GLU A 78 -27.04 12.99 27.94
C GLU A 78 -26.90 11.55 27.41
N PRO A 79 -26.80 11.34 26.09
CA PRO A 79 -26.51 10.02 25.54
C PRO A 79 -25.14 9.52 26.01
N GLY A 80 -25.09 8.31 26.56
CA GLY A 80 -23.91 7.71 27.18
C GLY A 80 -23.96 7.68 28.71
N ASP A 81 -24.83 8.50 29.32
CA ASP A 81 -24.99 8.51 30.77
C ASP A 81 -25.51 7.17 31.31
N VAL A 82 -25.10 6.85 32.53
CA VAL A 82 -25.57 5.68 33.27
C VAL A 82 -26.25 6.13 34.56
N ILE A 83 -27.55 5.87 34.65
CA ILE A 83 -28.35 6.11 35.84
C ILE A 83 -28.26 4.88 36.74
N GLY A 84 -27.79 5.06 37.96
CA GLY A 84 -27.72 4.02 38.99
C GLY A 84 -28.88 4.13 39.99
N ILE A 85 -29.65 3.05 40.14
CA ILE A 85 -30.73 2.92 41.11
C ILE A 85 -30.62 1.55 41.79
N GLY A 86 -30.15 1.52 43.04
CA GLY A 86 -29.87 0.25 43.72
C GLY A 86 -28.74 -0.51 43.02
N ASP A 87 -29.00 -1.75 42.61
CA ASP A 87 -28.12 -2.56 41.75
C ASP A 87 -28.40 -2.40 40.26
N CYS A 88 -29.41 -1.62 39.88
CA CYS A 88 -29.74 -1.41 38.47
C CYS A 88 -28.89 -0.30 37.87
N ARG A 89 -28.30 -0.58 36.71
CA ARG A 89 -27.66 0.43 35.85
C ARG A 89 -28.47 0.59 34.57
N ILE A 90 -28.86 1.82 34.29
CA ILE A 90 -29.71 2.20 33.17
C ILE A 90 -28.91 3.10 32.26
N SER A 91 -28.56 2.63 31.07
CA SER A 91 -27.83 3.42 30.09
C SER A 91 -28.77 4.25 29.22
N VAL A 92 -28.40 5.51 29.00
CA VAL A 92 -29.11 6.45 28.15
C VAL A 92 -28.52 6.38 26.74
N HIS A 93 -29.32 6.02 25.75
CA HIS A 93 -28.89 5.92 24.37
C HIS A 93 -29.62 6.92 23.47
N ALA A 94 -28.88 7.53 22.54
CA ALA A 94 -29.49 8.31 21.46
C ALA A 94 -30.34 7.39 20.56
N VAL A 95 -31.48 7.89 20.10
CA VAL A 95 -32.21 7.22 19.01
C VAL A 95 -31.45 7.58 17.74
N GLN A 96 -30.87 6.59 17.05
CA GLN A 96 -30.27 6.80 15.74
C GLN A 96 -31.39 7.09 14.74
N GLU A 97 -31.68 8.36 14.49
CA GLU A 97 -32.41 8.77 13.30
C GLU A 97 -31.45 8.80 12.10
N HIS A 98 -31.98 8.35 10.97
CA HIS A 98 -31.26 8.18 9.72
C HIS A 98 -30.43 9.41 9.31
N LEU A 99 -29.23 9.11 8.80
CA LEU A 99 -28.31 10.00 8.10
C LEU A 99 -29.04 11.05 7.24
N SER A 100 -29.06 12.28 7.74
CA SER A 100 -29.36 13.46 6.95
C SER A 100 -28.05 14.10 6.55
N THR A 101 -27.86 14.21 5.24
CA THR A 101 -26.91 15.07 4.55
C THR A 101 -26.71 16.40 5.26
N PHE A 102 -25.50 16.95 5.19
CA PHE A 102 -25.19 18.33 5.58
C PHE A 102 -26.31 19.26 5.10
N SER A 103 -27.24 19.58 5.99
CA SER A 103 -28.24 20.61 5.78
C SER A 103 -28.04 21.56 6.94
N VAL A 104 -27.08 22.47 6.78
CA VAL A 104 -27.44 23.85 7.10
C VAL A 104 -28.75 24.05 6.34
N LYS A 105 -29.86 24.33 7.04
CA LYS A 105 -31.08 24.83 6.38
C LYS A 105 -30.73 26.20 5.79
N VAL A 106 -29.87 26.23 4.77
CA VAL A 106 -29.88 27.31 3.81
C VAL A 106 -30.89 26.86 2.79
N ASP A 107 -32.14 27.27 3.03
CA ASP A 107 -33.18 27.18 2.03
C ASP A 107 -32.63 27.84 0.73
N PRO A 108 -32.45 27.09 -0.36
CA PRO A 108 -31.91 27.63 -1.61
C PRO A 108 -32.77 28.77 -2.15
N GLU A 109 -34.08 28.76 -1.89
CA GLU A 109 -34.98 29.85 -2.24
C GLU A 109 -34.73 31.07 -1.36
N SER A 110 -34.49 30.92 -0.06
CA SER A 110 -34.10 32.01 0.85
C SER A 110 -32.75 32.64 0.48
N LEU A 111 -31.77 31.85 0.03
CA LEU A 111 -30.48 32.34 -0.47
C LEU A 111 -30.64 33.14 -1.78
N GLN A 112 -31.42 32.59 -2.74
CA GLN A 112 -31.70 33.27 -4.01
C GLN A 112 -32.60 34.50 -3.86
N LYS A 113 -33.52 34.49 -2.88
CA LYS A 113 -34.40 35.61 -2.57
C LYS A 113 -33.64 36.76 -1.88
N ARG A 114 -32.69 36.44 -0.99
CA ARG A 114 -31.83 37.44 -0.33
C ARG A 114 -30.72 38.00 -1.21
N LEU A 115 -30.23 37.25 -2.20
CA LEU A 115 -29.37 37.78 -3.27
C LEU A 115 -30.11 38.77 -4.20
N ARG A 116 -31.44 38.84 -4.14
CA ARG A 116 -32.29 39.69 -4.98
C ARG A 116 -32.94 40.86 -4.24
N GLU A 117 -32.98 40.86 -2.91
CA GLU A 117 -33.64 41.88 -2.10
C GLU A 117 -32.60 42.77 -1.39
N ASP A 118 -32.34 43.96 -1.96
CA ASP A 118 -31.87 45.12 -1.19
C ASP A 118 -32.93 45.46 -0.12
N ALA A 119 -32.64 45.29 1.17
CA ALA A 119 -33.10 46.17 2.28
C ALA A 119 -32.99 45.53 3.70
N ALA A 120 -31.81 45.61 4.29
CA ALA A 120 -31.56 45.97 5.69
C ALA A 120 -30.08 46.43 5.79
N PRO A 121 -29.69 47.33 6.70
CA PRO A 121 -28.26 47.63 6.88
C PRO A 121 -27.56 46.36 7.37
N THR A 122 -26.85 45.69 6.46
CA THR A 122 -26.07 44.49 6.73
C THR A 122 -24.98 44.85 7.73
N GLN A 123 -24.94 44.19 8.89
CA GLN A 123 -23.84 44.40 9.85
C GLN A 123 -22.52 43.76 9.37
N VAL A 124 -22.61 42.85 8.39
CA VAL A 124 -21.46 42.26 7.70
C VAL A 124 -20.92 43.24 6.66
N LYS A 125 -19.65 43.63 6.80
CA LYS A 125 -18.99 44.64 5.97
C LYS A 125 -18.50 44.12 4.62
N LYS A 126 -18.38 42.79 4.47
CA LYS A 126 -17.82 42.12 3.28
C LYS A 126 -18.84 41.20 2.64
N SER A 127 -18.94 41.22 1.32
CA SER A 127 -19.87 40.32 0.63
C SER A 127 -19.42 38.87 0.78
N LEU A 128 -20.36 37.94 0.83
CA LEU A 128 -20.05 36.51 0.91
C LEU A 128 -19.26 36.02 -0.31
N GLN A 129 -19.54 36.57 -1.50
CA GLN A 129 -18.84 36.22 -2.74
C GLN A 129 -17.36 36.61 -2.69
N GLU A 130 -17.04 37.81 -2.21
CA GLU A 130 -15.65 38.26 -2.05
C GLU A 130 -14.89 37.40 -1.03
N ALA A 131 -15.52 37.08 0.10
CA ALA A 131 -14.91 36.25 1.14
C ALA A 131 -14.65 34.81 0.65
N LEU A 132 -15.62 34.18 0.00
CA LEU A 132 -15.45 32.83 -0.55
C LEU A 132 -14.38 32.79 -1.65
N PHE A 133 -14.27 33.85 -2.47
CA PHE A 133 -13.21 33.95 -3.47
C PHE A 133 -11.82 34.03 -2.82
N GLU A 134 -11.65 34.86 -1.79
CA GLU A 134 -10.38 34.95 -1.07
C GLU A 134 -10.02 33.62 -0.38
N VAL A 135 -10.96 32.97 0.32
CA VAL A 135 -10.70 31.65 0.92
C VAL A 135 -10.33 30.62 -0.15
N GLY A 136 -11.01 30.60 -1.29
CA GLY A 136 -10.67 29.71 -2.40
C GLY A 136 -9.27 29.96 -2.99
N MET A 137 -8.77 31.19 -2.96
CA MET A 137 -7.39 31.52 -3.36
C MET A 137 -6.37 31.06 -2.30
N LEU A 138 -6.71 31.17 -1.01
CA LEU A 138 -5.87 30.69 0.08
C LEU A 138 -5.72 29.16 0.04
N ALA A 139 -6.80 28.44 -0.28
CA ALA A 139 -6.80 26.97 -0.40
C ALA A 139 -5.89 26.44 -1.52
N GLN A 140 -5.57 27.26 -2.53
CA GLN A 140 -4.60 26.89 -3.57
C GLN A 140 -3.14 27.04 -3.14
N SER A 141 -2.90 27.68 -1.99
CA SER A 141 -1.57 27.84 -1.43
C SER A 141 -1.25 26.61 -0.57
N ASP A 142 -0.05 26.05 -0.75
CA ASP A 142 0.45 24.91 0.03
C ASP A 142 0.84 25.35 1.46
N LEU A 143 -0.18 25.72 2.24
CA LEU A 143 -0.02 26.26 3.59
C LEU A 143 -0.38 25.18 4.62
N PRO A 144 0.40 25.09 5.72
CA PRO A 144 0.01 24.28 6.88
C PRO A 144 -1.38 24.67 7.39
N ALA A 145 -2.13 23.69 7.88
CA ALA A 145 -3.51 23.85 8.38
C ALA A 145 -3.68 25.05 9.34
N GLU A 146 -2.76 25.25 10.28
CA GLU A 146 -2.81 26.35 11.25
C GLU A 146 -2.66 27.73 10.60
N LYS A 147 -1.83 27.84 9.56
CA LYS A 147 -1.69 29.07 8.77
C LYS A 147 -2.92 29.33 7.90
N LEU A 148 -3.48 28.27 7.30
CA LEU A 148 -4.71 28.38 6.51
C LEU A 148 -5.87 28.89 7.36
N VAL A 149 -6.09 28.28 8.54
CA VAL A 149 -7.13 28.72 9.49
C VAL A 149 -6.91 30.19 9.88
N SER A 150 -5.68 30.57 10.23
CA SER A 150 -5.35 31.94 10.63
C SER A 150 -5.66 32.95 9.51
N GLN A 151 -5.32 32.64 8.26
CA GLN A 151 -5.61 33.52 7.12
C GLN A 151 -7.10 33.58 6.79
N VAL A 152 -7.84 32.47 6.91
CA VAL A 152 -9.30 32.48 6.76
C VAL A 152 -9.96 33.30 7.86
N VAL A 153 -9.43 33.27 9.08
CA VAL A 153 -9.91 34.13 10.18
C VAL A 153 -9.67 35.62 9.86
N GLU A 154 -8.59 36.00 9.21
CA GLU A 154 -8.40 37.39 8.72
C GLU A 154 -9.45 37.78 7.67
N VAL A 155 -9.84 36.85 6.79
CA VAL A 155 -10.98 37.07 5.88
C VAL A 155 -12.27 37.29 6.69
N ILE A 156 -12.50 36.49 7.74
CA ILE A 156 -13.66 36.65 8.63
C ILE A 156 -13.62 38.00 9.36
N ALA A 157 -12.45 38.43 9.86
CA ALA A 157 -12.24 39.71 10.55
C ALA A 157 -12.52 40.93 9.65
N SER A 158 -12.34 40.79 8.34
CA SER A 158 -12.71 41.84 7.38
C SER A 158 -14.23 41.97 7.18
N GLY A 159 -15.00 40.92 7.48
CA GLY A 159 -16.46 40.89 7.36
C GLY A 159 -17.21 41.22 8.64
N ILE A 160 -16.74 40.71 9.78
CA ILE A 160 -17.37 40.89 11.10
C ILE A 160 -16.33 41.28 12.16
N HIS A 161 -16.76 42.01 13.19
CA HIS A 161 -15.89 42.36 14.31
C HIS A 161 -15.86 41.26 15.38
N PHE A 162 -14.69 40.95 15.93
CA PHE A 162 -14.49 40.13 17.13
C PHE A 162 -13.13 40.49 17.74
N GLU A 163 -12.96 40.21 19.04
CA GLU A 163 -11.74 40.57 19.79
C GLU A 163 -10.80 39.38 19.96
N ALA A 164 -11.37 38.16 20.05
CA ALA A 164 -10.60 36.94 20.15
C ALA A 164 -11.19 35.83 19.28
N TRP A 165 -10.31 34.93 18.84
CA TRP A 165 -10.67 33.70 18.16
C TRP A 165 -9.81 32.54 18.62
N GLY A 166 -10.31 31.32 18.44
CA GLY A 166 -9.54 30.10 18.66
C GLY A 166 -10.07 28.94 17.83
N TRP A 167 -9.16 28.24 17.16
CA TRP A 167 -9.42 26.94 16.56
C TRP A 167 -9.11 25.85 17.56
N ILE A 168 -10.16 25.23 18.07
CA ILE A 168 -10.12 24.22 19.13
C ILE A 168 -10.19 22.83 18.51
N ARG A 169 -9.20 22.00 18.80
CA ARG A 169 -9.09 20.61 18.36
C ARG A 169 -9.09 19.70 19.58
N TRP A 170 -9.61 18.49 19.45
CA TRP A 170 -9.57 17.48 20.51
C TRP A 170 -8.67 16.33 20.08
N ASP A 171 -7.68 16.04 20.90
CA ASP A 171 -6.85 14.85 20.81
C ASP A 171 -7.33 13.85 21.89
N ASP A 172 -7.43 12.58 21.51
CA ASP A 172 -7.88 11.49 22.39
C ASP A 172 -6.89 11.26 23.55
N GLU A 173 -5.61 11.59 23.39
CA GLU A 173 -4.58 11.37 24.42
C GLU A 173 -4.33 12.60 25.32
N THR A 174 -4.45 13.81 24.76
CA THR A 174 -3.98 15.05 25.41
C THR A 174 -5.09 16.08 25.66
N GLY A 175 -6.31 15.83 25.20
CA GLY A 175 -7.46 16.69 25.43
C GLY A 175 -7.56 17.86 24.43
N PRO A 176 -8.30 18.93 24.77
CA PRO A 176 -8.49 20.06 23.86
C PRO A 176 -7.22 20.93 23.74
N HIS A 177 -6.86 21.27 22.50
CA HIS A 177 -5.81 22.21 22.14
C HIS A 177 -6.38 23.38 21.36
N VAL A 178 -5.78 24.56 21.51
CA VAL A 178 -6.20 25.75 20.76
C VAL A 178 -5.03 26.39 20.03
N VAL A 179 -5.30 26.84 18.81
CA VAL A 179 -4.52 27.85 18.11
C VAL A 179 -5.42 29.06 17.94
N GLY A 180 -5.01 30.23 18.43
CA GLY A 180 -5.88 31.40 18.41
C GLY A 180 -5.14 32.69 18.74
N ALA A 181 -5.86 33.80 18.66
CA ALA A 181 -5.35 35.10 19.06
C ALA A 181 -6.44 35.97 19.69
N ARG A 182 -6.01 36.91 20.55
CA ARG A 182 -6.80 38.03 21.06
C ARG A 182 -6.05 39.32 20.76
N ASP A 183 -6.71 40.30 20.14
CA ASP A 183 -6.09 41.56 19.73
C ASP A 183 -4.77 41.37 18.95
N HIS A 184 -4.75 40.38 18.04
CA HIS A 184 -3.57 39.95 17.25
C HIS A 184 -2.39 39.37 18.04
N GLN A 185 -2.56 39.03 19.32
CA GLN A 185 -1.57 38.30 20.11
C GLN A 185 -2.01 36.85 20.33
N GLU A 186 -1.10 35.89 20.17
CA GLU A 186 -1.37 34.47 20.40
C GLU A 186 -1.92 34.23 21.81
N ILE A 187 -2.88 33.30 21.90
CA ILE A 187 -3.56 32.97 23.14
C ILE A 187 -3.65 31.45 23.30
N ASP A 188 -3.38 30.96 24.51
CA ASP A 188 -3.57 29.56 24.88
C ASP A 188 -5.01 29.28 25.35
N LEU A 189 -5.31 28.01 25.63
CA LEU A 189 -6.67 27.58 25.98
C LEU A 189 -7.12 28.13 27.34
N GLU A 190 -6.21 28.28 28.30
CA GLU A 190 -6.51 28.82 29.63
C GLU A 190 -6.82 30.33 29.59
N ASN A 191 -6.12 31.05 28.72
CA ASN A 191 -6.31 32.47 28.51
C ASN A 191 -7.50 32.76 27.60
N LEU A 192 -7.79 31.92 26.61
CA LEU A 192 -9.01 32.01 25.81
C LEU A 192 -10.25 31.66 26.66
N ASP A 193 -10.17 30.60 27.48
CA ASP A 193 -11.24 30.13 28.38
C ASP A 193 -12.63 30.05 27.71
N PRO A 194 -12.77 29.34 26.58
CA PRO A 194 -14.02 29.29 25.82
C PRO A 194 -15.14 28.63 26.62
N SER A 195 -16.39 29.06 26.40
CA SER A 195 -17.56 28.41 27.00
C SER A 195 -17.63 26.94 26.57
N ARG A 196 -17.33 26.03 27.51
CA ARG A 196 -17.34 24.57 27.29
C ARG A 196 -18.68 24.11 26.73
N THR A 197 -19.78 24.55 27.34
CA THR A 197 -21.14 24.25 26.87
C THR A 197 -21.34 24.65 25.42
N LEU A 198 -20.88 25.83 25.00
CA LEU A 198 -21.06 26.31 23.64
C LEU A 198 -20.23 25.49 22.64
N ILE A 199 -18.95 25.27 22.92
CA ILE A 199 -18.05 24.54 21.99
C ILE A 199 -18.40 23.05 21.92
N GLU A 200 -18.77 22.42 23.03
CA GLU A 200 -19.18 21.01 23.05
C GLU A 200 -20.54 20.82 22.39
N THR A 201 -21.49 21.75 22.59
CA THR A 201 -22.78 21.68 21.91
C THR A 201 -22.63 21.89 20.41
N ALA A 202 -21.81 22.85 19.97
CA ALA A 202 -21.53 23.07 18.54
C ALA A 202 -20.85 21.85 17.92
N ARG A 203 -19.86 21.26 18.61
CA ARG A 203 -19.17 20.03 18.20
C ARG A 203 -20.14 18.84 18.06
N ARG A 204 -20.99 18.61 19.07
CA ARG A 204 -21.93 17.48 19.14
C ARG A 204 -23.07 17.61 18.14
N ARG A 205 -23.70 18.79 18.07
CA ARG A 205 -24.80 19.06 17.13
C ARG A 205 -24.33 19.23 15.70
N ARG A 206 -23.03 19.51 15.49
CA ARG A 206 -22.43 19.86 14.18
C ARG A 206 -23.14 21.05 13.52
N GLU A 207 -23.54 22.00 14.35
CA GLU A 207 -24.19 23.24 13.94
C GLU A 207 -23.45 24.43 14.55
N GLY A 208 -23.37 25.52 13.80
CA GLY A 208 -22.87 26.78 14.33
C GLY A 208 -23.86 27.37 15.34
N LEU A 209 -23.36 27.88 16.46
CA LEU A 209 -24.16 28.40 17.56
C LEU A 209 -23.64 29.76 18.01
N ILE A 210 -24.57 30.64 18.40
CA ILE A 210 -24.26 31.87 19.14
C ILE A 210 -24.75 31.75 20.58
N SER A 211 -24.09 32.44 21.51
CA SER A 211 -24.40 32.36 22.94
C SER A 211 -25.87 32.60 23.29
N SER A 212 -26.57 33.47 22.55
CA SER A 212 -28.00 33.76 22.75
C SER A 212 -28.94 32.59 22.44
N GLN A 213 -28.49 31.59 21.67
CA GLN A 213 -29.26 30.38 21.35
C GLN A 213 -29.11 29.26 22.39
N VAL A 214 -28.20 29.40 23.36
CA VAL A 214 -27.91 28.38 24.39
C VAL A 214 -28.65 28.66 25.72
N GLY A 215 -29.38 29.78 25.81
CA GLY A 215 -30.21 30.16 26.97
C GLY A 215 -29.40 30.40 28.26
N ASP A 216 -30.06 30.27 29.42
CA ASP A 216 -29.49 30.51 30.77
C ASP A 216 -28.25 29.64 31.11
N SER A 217 -28.00 28.59 30.32
CA SER A 217 -26.83 27.70 30.46
C SER A 217 -25.51 28.37 30.08
N PHE A 218 -25.56 29.46 29.29
CA PHE A 218 -24.42 30.33 29.02
C PHE A 218 -24.13 31.27 30.20
N GLU A 219 -25.17 31.76 30.90
CA GLU A 219 -25.04 32.65 32.06
C GLU A 219 -24.46 31.95 33.31
N ALA A 220 -24.68 30.64 33.44
CA ALA A 220 -24.19 29.83 34.57
C ALA A 220 -22.71 29.44 34.45
N SER A 221 -22.11 29.54 33.26
CA SER A 221 -20.67 29.30 33.07
C SER A 221 -19.87 30.51 33.55
N VAL A 222 -18.79 30.27 34.31
CA VAL A 222 -17.96 31.29 35.02
C VAL A 222 -17.34 32.37 34.10
N CYS A 223 -17.58 32.33 32.80
CA CYS A 223 -17.11 33.24 31.76
C CYS A 223 -17.55 34.71 31.96
N LEU A 224 -18.66 34.98 32.66
CA LEU A 224 -19.24 36.33 32.77
C LEU A 224 -18.70 37.22 33.90
N ARG A 225 -17.80 36.75 34.79
CA ARG A 225 -17.34 37.56 35.94
C ARG A 225 -15.86 37.99 35.94
N ARG A 226 -15.02 37.49 35.01
CA ARG A 226 -13.58 37.85 34.97
C ARG A 226 -13.04 38.48 33.68
N LYS A 227 -13.67 38.31 32.50
CA LYS A 227 -13.02 38.63 31.19
C LYS A 227 -13.82 39.49 30.18
N GLN A 228 -14.90 40.18 30.59
CA GLN A 228 -15.65 41.12 29.74
C GLN A 228 -16.35 40.55 28.48
N ALA A 229 -16.26 39.26 28.16
CA ALA A 229 -16.99 38.61 27.06
C ALA A 229 -18.52 38.75 27.24
N ILE A 230 -19.21 39.30 26.25
CA ILE A 230 -20.69 39.47 26.23
C ILE A 230 -21.33 38.46 25.27
N SER A 231 -20.66 38.12 24.17
CA SER A 231 -21.19 37.24 23.14
C SER A 231 -20.11 36.36 22.55
N ALA A 232 -20.47 35.12 22.24
CA ALA A 232 -19.57 34.16 21.62
C ALA A 232 -20.27 33.42 20.48
N MET A 233 -19.47 32.94 19.53
CA MET A 233 -19.90 32.11 18.41
C MET A 233 -18.99 30.88 18.36
N ALA A 234 -19.58 29.69 18.19
CA ALA A 234 -18.84 28.46 17.99
C ALA A 234 -19.32 27.79 16.71
N ILE A 235 -18.38 27.45 15.82
CA ILE A 235 -18.66 26.92 14.50
C ILE A 235 -17.87 25.63 14.32
N PRO A 236 -18.54 24.48 14.13
CA PRO A 236 -17.85 23.23 13.91
C PRO A 236 -17.22 23.21 12.52
N LEU A 237 -15.91 22.95 12.48
CA LEU A 237 -15.17 22.62 11.28
C LEU A 237 -15.11 21.10 11.21
N ALA A 238 -16.09 20.50 10.54
CA ALA A 238 -16.23 19.06 10.44
C ALA A 238 -16.72 18.63 9.06
N HIS A 239 -16.10 17.60 8.50
CA HIS A 239 -16.64 16.85 7.38
C HIS A 239 -17.05 15.44 7.82
N ARG A 240 -17.85 14.74 7.00
CA ARG A 240 -18.53 13.48 7.35
C ARG A 240 -17.64 12.49 8.14
N GLY A 241 -18.13 12.03 9.28
CA GLY A 241 -17.54 10.90 10.01
C GLY A 241 -16.41 11.24 10.99
N GLU A 242 -15.95 12.50 11.05
CA GLU A 242 -14.79 12.86 11.90
C GLU A 242 -15.15 13.56 13.22
N ASN A 243 -14.18 13.58 14.13
CA ASN A 243 -14.18 14.40 15.35
C ASN A 243 -14.18 15.88 14.93
N ALA A 244 -15.32 16.54 15.08
CA ALA A 244 -15.48 17.94 14.73
C ALA A 244 -14.51 18.81 15.55
N THR A 245 -13.71 19.64 14.87
CA THR A 245 -12.98 20.74 15.50
C THR A 245 -13.89 21.97 15.54
N VAL A 246 -13.57 22.99 16.33
CA VAL A 246 -14.45 24.16 16.51
C VAL A 246 -13.67 25.44 16.31
N LEU A 247 -14.17 26.33 15.45
CA LEU A 247 -13.77 27.72 15.42
C LEU A 247 -14.63 28.52 16.42
N TYR A 248 -13.99 29.10 17.41
CA TYR A 248 -14.59 29.93 18.43
C TYR A 248 -14.26 31.40 18.18
N LEU A 249 -15.24 32.29 18.28
CA LEU A 249 -15.10 33.75 18.18
C LEU A 249 -15.76 34.42 19.39
N GLU A 250 -15.13 35.48 19.91
CA GLU A 250 -15.58 36.20 21.11
C GLU A 250 -15.66 37.72 20.87
N ARG A 251 -16.69 38.32 21.47
CA ARG A 251 -16.89 39.76 21.58
C ARG A 251 -16.94 40.19 23.04
N GLY A 252 -16.18 41.22 23.38
CA GLY A 252 -16.07 41.79 24.72
C GLY A 252 -17.04 42.93 25.01
N ALA A 253 -16.78 43.64 26.11
CA ALA A 253 -17.69 44.62 26.65
C ALA A 253 -17.71 45.91 25.82
N GLY A 254 -18.92 46.40 25.49
CA GLY A 254 -19.11 47.59 24.66
C GLY A 254 -19.36 47.31 23.19
N THR A 255 -19.49 46.04 22.80
CA THR A 255 -19.85 45.59 21.45
C THR A 255 -21.27 44.98 21.42
N GLU A 256 -21.89 44.94 20.24
CA GLU A 256 -23.18 44.27 20.04
C GLU A 256 -23.01 42.74 19.97
N ALA A 257 -23.99 42.01 20.50
CA ALA A 257 -23.98 40.55 20.45
C ALA A 257 -23.99 40.03 19.00
N PHE A 258 -23.48 38.81 18.79
CA PHE A 258 -23.50 38.21 17.46
C PHE A 258 -24.93 37.98 16.98
N HIS A 259 -25.18 38.34 15.73
CA HIS A 259 -26.47 38.11 15.09
C HIS A 259 -26.48 36.84 14.24
N LEU A 260 -27.69 36.30 13.99
CA LEU A 260 -27.87 35.10 13.17
C LEU A 260 -27.34 35.27 11.73
N GLU A 261 -27.38 36.50 11.19
CA GLU A 261 -26.82 36.81 9.87
C GLU A 261 -25.30 36.65 9.83
N GLU A 262 -24.60 37.13 10.87
CA GLU A 262 -23.16 36.96 11.02
C GLU A 262 -22.81 35.47 11.17
N LEU A 263 -23.56 34.73 12.00
CA LEU A 263 -23.39 33.28 12.13
C LEU A 263 -23.50 32.57 10.79
N ASN A 264 -24.53 32.87 10.01
CA ASN A 264 -24.73 32.25 8.70
C ASN A 264 -23.61 32.60 7.71
N TRP A 265 -23.13 33.84 7.73
CA TRP A 265 -22.04 34.29 6.87
C TRP A 265 -20.73 33.58 7.24
N VAL A 266 -20.37 33.55 8.52
CA VAL A 266 -19.15 32.86 8.97
C VAL A 266 -19.27 31.37 8.71
N ALA A 267 -20.42 30.75 9.00
CA ALA A 267 -20.66 29.33 8.73
C ALA A 267 -20.41 28.98 7.25
N ALA A 268 -20.86 29.82 6.32
CA ALA A 268 -20.63 29.64 4.89
C ALA A 268 -19.15 29.73 4.51
N VAL A 269 -18.41 30.73 5.05
CA VAL A 269 -16.97 30.88 4.83
C VAL A 269 -16.19 29.68 5.41
N THR A 270 -16.55 29.25 6.62
CA THR A 270 -15.89 28.13 7.29
C THR A 270 -16.23 26.76 6.70
N ALA A 271 -17.36 26.63 5.99
CA ALA A 271 -17.69 25.39 5.30
C ALA A 271 -16.65 25.05 4.21
N GLN A 272 -16.14 26.07 3.52
CA GLN A 272 -15.05 25.92 2.55
C GLN A 272 -13.75 25.51 3.26
N LEU A 273 -13.39 26.22 4.34
CA LEU A 273 -12.21 25.89 5.16
C LEU A 273 -12.25 24.44 5.68
N ALA A 274 -13.41 23.95 6.11
CA ALA A 274 -13.56 22.57 6.59
C ALA A 274 -13.28 21.54 5.48
N VAL A 275 -13.67 21.82 4.23
CA VAL A 275 -13.34 20.97 3.07
C VAL A 275 -11.84 21.02 2.77
N ASP A 276 -11.23 22.20 2.84
CA ASP A 276 -9.82 22.37 2.50
C ASP A 276 -8.90 21.70 3.53
N LEU A 277 -9.22 21.80 4.82
CA LEU A 277 -8.54 21.08 5.90
C LEU A 277 -8.63 19.56 5.72
N GLN A 278 -9.81 19.06 5.34
CA GLN A 278 -10.02 17.64 5.06
C GLN A 278 -9.17 17.17 3.87
N ASN A 279 -9.18 17.94 2.78
CA ASN A 279 -8.43 17.60 1.58
C ASN A 279 -6.93 17.56 1.89
N SER A 280 -6.40 18.55 2.62
CA SER A 280 -4.99 18.57 3.02
C SER A 280 -4.60 17.30 3.78
N ARG A 281 -5.40 16.90 4.77
CA ARG A 281 -5.17 15.68 5.54
C ARG A 281 -5.22 14.43 4.66
N LEU A 282 -6.24 14.30 3.81
CA LEU A 282 -6.38 13.14 2.90
C LEU A 282 -5.21 13.05 1.91
N PHE A 283 -4.71 14.19 1.44
CA PHE A 283 -3.53 14.23 0.57
C PHE A 283 -2.27 13.76 1.30
N GLU A 284 -2.07 14.16 2.56
CA GLU A 284 -0.96 13.67 3.40
C GLU A 284 -1.07 12.16 3.63
N GLU A 285 -2.22 11.66 4.08
CA GLU A 285 -2.46 10.22 4.30
C GLU A 285 -2.23 9.39 3.03
N LEU A 286 -2.68 9.90 1.86
CA LEU A 286 -2.46 9.24 0.58
C LEU A 286 -0.98 9.20 0.20
N ARG A 287 -0.24 10.28 0.43
CA ARG A 287 1.19 10.35 0.14
C ARG A 287 1.96 9.34 0.99
N ASP A 288 1.68 9.30 2.29
CA ASP A 288 2.36 8.39 3.22
C ASP A 288 2.08 6.93 2.86
N ALA A 289 0.82 6.58 2.53
CA ALA A 289 0.46 5.25 2.05
C ALA A 289 1.15 4.88 0.72
N HIS A 290 1.37 5.87 -0.17
CA HIS A 290 2.08 5.65 -1.42
C HIS A 290 3.58 5.35 -1.19
N GLU A 291 4.22 6.09 -0.28
CA GLU A 291 5.63 5.86 0.09
C GLU A 291 5.83 4.49 0.73
N GLU A 292 4.93 4.08 1.63
CA GLU A 292 4.95 2.75 2.26
C GLU A 292 4.79 1.63 1.22
N LEU A 293 3.89 1.80 0.25
CA LEU A 293 3.69 0.84 -0.84
C LEU A 293 4.96 0.70 -1.71
N LEU A 294 5.62 1.81 -2.03
CA LEU A 294 6.87 1.79 -2.81
C LEU A 294 7.98 1.06 -2.06
N ALA A 295 8.16 1.35 -0.76
CA ALA A 295 9.15 0.68 0.07
C ALA A 295 8.89 -0.83 0.19
N SER A 296 7.63 -1.23 0.38
CA SER A 296 7.21 -2.64 0.46
C SER A 296 7.48 -3.38 -0.86
N ARG A 297 7.17 -2.76 -2.01
CA ARG A 297 7.48 -3.32 -3.33
C ARG A 297 8.97 -3.51 -3.57
N GLU A 298 9.79 -2.55 -3.17
CA GLU A 298 11.25 -2.67 -3.29
C GLU A 298 11.77 -3.83 -2.44
N GLN A 299 11.27 -3.95 -1.20
CA GLN A 299 11.63 -5.06 -0.32
C GLN A 299 11.24 -6.42 -0.91
N LEU A 300 10.02 -6.55 -1.44
CA LEU A 300 9.57 -7.77 -2.10
C LEU A 300 10.46 -8.11 -3.31
N SER A 301 10.74 -7.14 -4.18
CA SER A 301 11.64 -7.34 -5.32
C SER A 301 13.03 -7.82 -4.88
N ARG A 302 13.55 -7.29 -3.77
CA ARG A 302 14.84 -7.71 -3.21
C ARG A 302 14.80 -9.13 -2.68
N GLN A 303 13.73 -9.50 -1.99
CA GLN A 303 13.53 -10.87 -1.47
C GLN A 303 13.38 -11.88 -2.61
N GLU A 304 12.61 -11.57 -3.64
CA GLU A 304 12.46 -12.41 -4.84
C GLU A 304 13.79 -12.61 -5.56
N LYS A 305 14.57 -11.53 -5.73
CA LYS A 305 15.94 -11.62 -6.29
C LYS A 305 16.84 -12.49 -5.45
N MET A 306 16.82 -12.36 -4.12
CA MET A 306 17.64 -13.17 -3.23
C MET A 306 17.23 -14.64 -3.23
N ALA A 307 15.92 -14.92 -3.25
CA ALA A 307 15.41 -16.29 -3.35
C ALA A 307 15.76 -16.92 -4.71
N ALA A 308 15.69 -16.16 -5.80
CA ALA A 308 16.17 -16.58 -7.11
C ALA A 308 17.68 -16.89 -7.08
N ILE A 309 18.51 -15.97 -6.57
CA ILE A 309 19.96 -16.18 -6.41
C ILE A 309 20.28 -17.42 -5.56
N GLY A 310 19.54 -17.68 -4.48
CA GLY A 310 19.71 -18.85 -3.64
C GLY A 310 19.44 -20.17 -4.38
N ARG A 311 18.34 -20.24 -5.14
CA ARG A 311 18.04 -21.41 -6.00
C ARG A 311 19.09 -21.60 -7.09
N LEU A 312 19.59 -20.50 -7.65
CA LEU A 312 20.63 -20.50 -8.67
C LEU A 312 21.96 -21.03 -8.15
N ALA A 313 22.42 -20.55 -7.00
CA ALA A 313 23.70 -20.95 -6.43
C ALA A 313 23.79 -22.47 -6.22
N SER A 314 22.69 -23.12 -5.82
CA SER A 314 22.69 -24.57 -5.55
C SER A 314 22.71 -25.41 -6.83
N GLY A 315 21.86 -25.09 -7.83
CA GLY A 315 21.87 -25.80 -9.12
C GLY A 315 23.12 -25.51 -9.94
N PHE A 316 23.63 -24.29 -9.87
CA PHE A 316 24.84 -23.87 -10.58
C PHE A 316 26.11 -24.55 -10.08
N ALA A 317 26.25 -24.76 -8.77
CA ALA A 317 27.39 -25.50 -8.22
C ALA A 317 27.47 -26.92 -8.78
N HIS A 318 26.32 -27.58 -8.93
CA HIS A 318 26.24 -28.91 -9.54
C HIS A 318 26.63 -28.89 -11.03
N ASP A 319 26.10 -27.92 -11.79
CA ASP A 319 26.38 -27.77 -13.21
C ASP A 319 27.83 -27.34 -13.52
N LEU A 320 28.51 -26.66 -12.59
CA LEU A 320 29.95 -26.36 -12.68
C LEU A 320 30.83 -27.56 -12.35
N ASN A 321 30.45 -28.34 -11.34
CA ASN A 321 31.24 -29.49 -10.89
C ASN A 321 31.38 -30.56 -11.99
N ASN A 322 30.39 -30.70 -12.87
CA ASN A 322 30.39 -31.69 -13.95
C ASN A 322 31.45 -31.46 -15.05
N PRO A 323 31.52 -30.29 -15.73
CA PRO A 323 32.58 -30.00 -16.67
C PRO A 323 33.94 -29.87 -15.99
N LEU A 324 34.02 -29.38 -14.73
CA LEU A 324 35.27 -29.40 -13.96
C LEU A 324 35.80 -30.83 -13.75
N ALA A 325 34.94 -31.79 -13.46
CA ALA A 325 35.31 -33.20 -13.40
C ALA A 325 35.84 -33.72 -14.75
N SER A 326 35.26 -33.25 -15.86
CA SER A 326 35.74 -33.60 -17.22
C SER A 326 37.11 -32.98 -17.53
N VAL A 327 37.34 -31.71 -17.16
CA VAL A 327 38.66 -31.04 -17.24
C VAL A 327 39.69 -31.84 -16.46
N MET A 328 39.38 -32.19 -15.22
CA MET A 328 40.26 -33.00 -14.38
C MET A 328 40.54 -34.37 -15.00
N GLY A 329 39.54 -35.03 -15.59
CA GLY A 329 39.69 -36.30 -16.28
C GLY A 329 40.61 -36.22 -17.50
N PHE A 330 40.45 -35.21 -18.35
CA PHE A 330 41.33 -35.01 -19.51
C PHE A 330 42.76 -34.67 -19.11
N LEU A 331 42.95 -33.84 -18.07
CA LEU A 331 44.28 -33.53 -17.55
C LEU A 331 44.97 -34.78 -16.98
N GLN A 332 44.25 -35.66 -16.28
CA GLN A 332 44.78 -36.94 -15.81
C GLN A 332 45.17 -37.89 -16.95
N LEU A 333 44.40 -37.91 -18.04
CA LEU A 333 44.72 -38.71 -19.22
C LEU A 333 45.97 -38.18 -19.94
N ALA A 334 46.07 -36.86 -20.11
CA ALA A 334 47.26 -36.22 -20.67
C ALA A 334 48.51 -36.49 -19.82
N GLN A 335 48.38 -36.41 -18.48
CA GLN A 335 49.47 -36.72 -17.56
C GLN A 335 49.96 -38.17 -17.72
N ARG A 336 49.04 -39.14 -17.82
CA ARG A 336 49.38 -40.56 -18.02
C ARG A 336 50.09 -40.83 -19.34
N GLU A 337 49.72 -40.13 -20.43
CA GLU A 337 50.43 -40.26 -21.72
C GLU A 337 51.86 -39.69 -21.64
N ILE A 338 52.02 -38.54 -20.99
CA ILE A 338 53.34 -37.92 -20.77
C ILE A 338 54.25 -38.86 -19.94
N GLU A 339 53.71 -39.47 -18.88
CA GLU A 339 54.43 -40.43 -18.03
C GLU A 339 54.85 -41.70 -18.80
N LYS A 340 54.06 -42.14 -19.79
CA LYS A 340 54.39 -43.29 -20.65
C LYS A 340 55.39 -42.97 -21.77
N LYS A 341 55.79 -41.70 -21.95
CA LYS A 341 56.65 -41.21 -23.05
C LYS A 341 56.09 -41.50 -24.46
N GLU A 342 54.80 -41.74 -24.59
CA GLU A 342 54.12 -41.83 -25.89
C GLU A 342 53.81 -40.39 -26.35
N GLN A 343 54.78 -39.71 -26.96
CA GLN A 343 54.55 -38.38 -27.51
C GLN A 343 54.00 -38.47 -28.94
N GLY A 344 52.79 -37.95 -29.14
CA GLY A 344 52.13 -37.86 -30.45
C GLY A 344 50.95 -36.89 -30.45
N THR A 345 50.32 -36.71 -31.62
CA THR A 345 49.14 -35.84 -31.88
C THR A 345 47.98 -36.03 -30.90
N ARG A 346 47.87 -37.21 -30.27
CA ARG A 346 46.83 -37.56 -29.31
C ARG A 346 46.88 -36.75 -28.00
N SER A 347 48.08 -36.45 -27.48
CA SER A 347 48.21 -35.65 -26.25
C SER A 347 47.80 -34.18 -26.49
N VAL A 348 47.98 -33.68 -27.71
CA VAL A 348 47.52 -32.35 -28.13
C VAL A 348 45.99 -32.31 -28.19
N GLU A 349 45.33 -33.36 -28.71
CA GLU A 349 43.87 -33.46 -28.70
C GLU A 349 43.28 -33.54 -27.28
N ILE A 350 43.91 -34.29 -26.37
CA ILE A 350 43.44 -34.40 -24.97
C ILE A 350 43.56 -33.04 -24.27
N LEU A 351 44.67 -32.32 -24.45
CA LEU A 351 44.85 -30.99 -23.90
C LEU A 351 43.87 -29.97 -24.50
N LYS A 352 43.57 -30.07 -25.81
CA LYS A 352 42.56 -29.23 -26.46
C LYS A 352 41.18 -29.45 -25.84
N ARG A 353 40.78 -30.71 -25.63
CA ARG A 353 39.50 -31.04 -24.95
C ARG A 353 39.44 -30.54 -23.50
N ALA A 354 40.55 -30.60 -22.76
CA ALA A 354 40.63 -30.03 -21.41
C ALA A 354 40.47 -28.49 -21.43
N HIS A 355 41.07 -27.83 -22.42
CA HIS A 355 40.96 -26.39 -22.61
C HIS A 355 39.53 -25.97 -22.97
N ASP A 356 38.90 -26.68 -23.91
CA ASP A 356 37.51 -26.43 -24.33
C ASP A 356 36.52 -26.61 -23.14
N ALA A 357 36.73 -27.63 -22.31
CA ALA A 357 35.93 -27.84 -21.11
C ALA A 357 36.17 -26.78 -20.01
N ALA A 358 37.39 -26.26 -19.89
CA ALA A 358 37.70 -25.15 -18.97
C ALA A 358 37.10 -23.81 -19.43
N ASP A 359 37.15 -23.56 -20.74
CA ASP A 359 36.49 -22.41 -21.38
C ASP A 359 34.98 -22.44 -21.18
N PHE A 360 34.40 -23.64 -21.16
CA PHE A 360 33.00 -23.83 -20.83
C PHE A 360 32.67 -23.51 -19.36
N CYS A 361 33.48 -23.98 -18.39
CA CYS A 361 33.31 -23.57 -16.98
C CYS A 361 33.38 -22.04 -16.83
N ARG A 362 34.29 -21.40 -17.57
CA ARG A 362 34.44 -19.95 -17.60
C ARG A 362 33.19 -19.27 -18.19
N ALA A 363 32.59 -19.82 -19.24
CA ALA A 363 31.33 -19.32 -19.80
C ALA A 363 30.17 -19.46 -18.79
N LEU A 364 30.01 -20.62 -18.14
CA LEU A 364 29.02 -20.85 -17.08
C LEU A 364 29.12 -19.78 -15.96
N CYS A 365 30.32 -19.52 -15.45
CA CYS A 365 30.55 -18.48 -14.43
C CYS A 365 30.15 -17.09 -14.91
N ARG A 366 30.47 -16.74 -16.16
CA ARG A 366 30.07 -15.44 -16.74
C ARG A 366 28.54 -15.29 -16.80
N ASN A 367 27.82 -16.37 -17.03
CA ASN A 367 26.36 -16.34 -17.14
C ASN A 367 25.64 -16.14 -15.81
N LEU A 368 26.14 -16.75 -14.72
CA LEU A 368 25.61 -16.47 -13.38
C LEU A 368 25.79 -14.99 -13.01
N LEU A 369 26.95 -14.43 -13.35
CA LEU A 369 27.25 -13.00 -13.13
C LEU A 369 26.42 -12.08 -14.04
N ALA A 370 26.14 -12.50 -15.27
CA ALA A 370 25.24 -11.79 -16.19
C ALA A 370 23.79 -11.82 -15.70
N PHE A 371 23.29 -12.94 -15.15
CA PHE A 371 21.97 -13.02 -14.53
C PHE A 371 21.83 -12.10 -13.31
N ALA A 372 22.89 -12.00 -12.49
CA ALA A 372 22.93 -11.08 -11.36
C ALA A 372 22.95 -9.59 -11.78
N ARG A 373 23.20 -9.28 -13.07
CA ARG A 373 23.29 -7.93 -13.60
C ARG A 373 22.13 -7.62 -14.56
N THR A 374 21.29 -6.68 -14.18
CA THR A 374 20.29 -6.05 -15.06
C THR A 374 20.95 -5.05 -16.03
N ARG A 375 21.81 -5.51 -16.96
CA ARG A 375 22.42 -4.63 -17.99
C ARG A 375 22.30 -5.20 -19.42
N PRO A 376 22.32 -4.34 -20.46
CA PRO A 376 22.04 -4.76 -21.84
C PRO A 376 23.17 -5.61 -22.43
N PHE A 377 22.78 -6.55 -23.29
CA PHE A 377 23.67 -7.28 -24.20
C PHE A 377 24.33 -6.32 -25.19
N HIS A 378 25.58 -6.57 -25.54
CA HIS A 378 26.28 -5.79 -26.57
C HIS A 378 26.25 -6.56 -27.90
N PRO A 379 26.13 -5.90 -29.06
CA PRO A 379 26.35 -6.54 -30.35
C PRO A 379 27.72 -7.24 -30.36
N GLY A 380 27.79 -8.48 -30.85
CA GLY A 380 29.02 -9.27 -30.89
C GLY A 380 30.07 -8.68 -31.82
N GLY A 381 31.33 -9.07 -31.66
CA GLY A 381 32.41 -8.67 -32.56
C GLY A 381 32.19 -9.12 -34.01
N GLU A 382 32.88 -8.50 -34.97
CA GLU A 382 32.64 -8.72 -36.41
C GLU A 382 33.20 -10.05 -36.96
N ALA A 383 33.94 -10.83 -36.16
CA ALA A 383 34.62 -12.03 -36.65
C ALA A 383 33.61 -13.16 -37.00
N PRO A 384 33.64 -13.70 -38.23
CA PRO A 384 32.80 -14.83 -38.60
C PRO A 384 33.31 -16.14 -37.99
N PHE A 385 32.40 -17.04 -37.65
CA PHE A 385 32.70 -18.40 -37.22
C PHE A 385 31.81 -19.43 -37.94
N SER A 386 32.33 -20.65 -38.09
CA SER A 386 31.61 -21.79 -38.71
C SER A 386 30.55 -22.33 -37.75
N VAL A 387 29.31 -22.43 -38.24
CA VAL A 387 28.19 -23.01 -37.50
C VAL A 387 28.40 -24.52 -37.29
N SER A 388 28.89 -25.22 -38.31
CA SER A 388 29.19 -26.67 -38.22
C SER A 388 30.22 -26.95 -37.13
N ASP A 389 31.33 -26.22 -37.13
CA ASP A 389 32.42 -26.41 -36.16
C ASP A 389 31.94 -26.15 -34.72
N ALA A 390 31.06 -25.16 -34.54
CA ALA A 390 30.48 -24.86 -33.24
C ALA A 390 29.55 -25.98 -32.75
N ILE A 391 28.70 -26.53 -33.62
CA ILE A 391 27.79 -27.64 -33.28
C ILE A 391 28.58 -28.92 -32.99
N GLU A 392 29.47 -29.32 -33.90
CA GLU A 392 30.30 -30.52 -33.78
C GLU A 392 31.19 -30.47 -32.54
N GLY A 393 31.86 -29.33 -32.31
CA GLY A 393 32.68 -29.12 -31.12
C GLY A 393 31.87 -29.23 -29.83
N THR A 394 30.62 -28.74 -29.83
CA THR A 394 29.72 -28.85 -28.68
C THR A 394 29.30 -30.30 -28.44
N LEU A 395 28.90 -31.02 -29.48
CA LEU A 395 28.51 -32.43 -29.37
C LEU A 395 29.66 -33.31 -28.89
N ALA A 396 30.90 -33.02 -29.29
CA ALA A 396 32.08 -33.72 -28.80
C ALA A 396 32.29 -33.54 -27.27
N ILE A 397 31.89 -32.40 -26.71
CA ILE A 397 31.91 -32.15 -25.26
C ILE A 397 30.78 -32.92 -24.56
N CYS A 398 29.60 -32.98 -25.19
CA CYS A 398 28.42 -33.69 -24.66
C CYS A 398 28.48 -35.22 -24.83
N ASP A 399 29.40 -35.74 -25.62
CA ASP A 399 29.48 -37.11 -26.12
C ASP A 399 29.33 -38.18 -25.01
N ALA A 400 29.98 -37.99 -23.86
CA ALA A 400 29.84 -38.91 -22.73
C ALA A 400 28.40 -38.98 -22.19
N ARG A 401 27.71 -37.84 -22.13
CA ARG A 401 26.36 -37.71 -21.58
C ARG A 401 25.29 -38.17 -22.58
N LEU A 402 25.51 -37.89 -23.87
CA LEU A 402 24.69 -38.41 -24.96
C LEU A 402 24.71 -39.94 -24.99
N ARG A 403 25.89 -40.55 -24.85
CA ARG A 403 26.01 -42.02 -24.74
C ARG A 403 25.38 -42.59 -23.48
N ASP A 404 25.52 -41.92 -22.33
CA ASP A 404 24.86 -42.32 -21.08
C ASP A 404 23.33 -42.33 -21.22
N ALA A 405 22.78 -41.37 -21.97
CA ALA A 405 21.37 -41.31 -22.30
C ALA A 405 20.92 -42.27 -23.42
N GLY A 406 21.85 -42.91 -24.14
CA GLY A 406 21.54 -43.77 -25.29
C GLY A 406 21.08 -43.01 -26.53
N LEU A 407 21.46 -41.73 -26.67
CA LEU A 407 21.12 -40.89 -27.82
C LEU A 407 22.12 -41.07 -28.98
N GLU A 408 21.59 -41.37 -30.16
CA GLU A 408 22.27 -41.24 -31.45
C GLU A 408 22.06 -39.83 -32.01
N THR A 409 23.12 -39.19 -32.47
CA THR A 409 23.07 -37.83 -33.02
C THR A 409 23.04 -37.84 -34.55
N VAL A 410 22.09 -37.11 -35.13
CA VAL A 410 21.96 -36.92 -36.58
C VAL A 410 22.19 -35.45 -36.91
N LEU A 411 23.12 -35.17 -37.84
CA LEU A 411 23.47 -33.81 -38.26
C LEU A 411 23.04 -33.57 -39.71
N GLU A 412 22.21 -32.56 -39.91
CA GLU A 412 21.72 -32.10 -41.22
C GLU A 412 22.04 -30.61 -41.39
N ILE A 413 23.33 -30.28 -41.49
CA ILE A 413 23.82 -28.90 -41.55
C ILE A 413 24.17 -28.55 -43.00
N GLU A 414 23.60 -27.46 -43.52
CA GLU A 414 23.96 -26.92 -44.85
C GLU A 414 25.43 -26.46 -44.86
N ASP A 415 26.15 -26.77 -45.94
CA ASP A 415 27.57 -26.41 -46.07
C ASP A 415 27.78 -24.89 -46.12
N GLY A 416 28.82 -24.41 -45.42
CA GLY A 416 29.28 -23.03 -45.53
C GLY A 416 28.47 -22.01 -44.72
N LEU A 417 27.65 -22.45 -43.76
CA LEU A 417 26.96 -21.55 -42.83
C LEU A 417 27.94 -20.87 -41.86
N HIS A 418 27.90 -19.54 -41.82
CA HIS A 418 28.71 -18.71 -40.93
C HIS A 418 27.83 -17.67 -40.24
N LEU A 419 28.16 -17.37 -38.99
CA LEU A 419 27.61 -16.25 -38.23
C LEU A 419 28.75 -15.36 -37.74
N SER A 420 28.51 -14.05 -37.65
CA SER A 420 29.43 -13.11 -36.99
C SER A 420 29.16 -13.08 -35.49
N GLY A 421 30.21 -12.89 -34.68
CA GLY A 421 30.07 -12.71 -33.23
C GLY A 421 30.82 -13.73 -32.40
N ASP A 422 30.26 -14.07 -31.25
CA ASP A 422 30.88 -14.98 -30.28
C ASP A 422 30.34 -16.41 -30.44
N ALA A 423 31.18 -17.31 -30.98
CA ALA A 423 30.86 -18.73 -31.10
C ALA A 423 30.48 -19.39 -29.77
N THR A 424 30.91 -18.84 -28.61
CA THR A 424 30.50 -19.37 -27.29
C THR A 424 28.99 -19.25 -27.05
N ALA A 425 28.34 -18.22 -27.58
CA ALA A 425 26.90 -18.03 -27.43
C ALA A 425 26.12 -19.15 -28.15
N LEU A 426 26.51 -19.48 -29.39
CA LEU A 426 25.90 -20.60 -30.11
C LEU A 426 26.20 -21.94 -29.43
N ARG A 427 27.46 -22.19 -29.06
CA ARG A 427 27.84 -23.42 -28.33
C ARG A 427 27.00 -23.61 -27.06
N GLN A 428 26.69 -22.52 -26.36
CA GLN A 428 25.87 -22.55 -25.16
C GLN A 428 24.40 -22.87 -25.46
N VAL A 429 23.84 -22.29 -26.53
CA VAL A 429 22.48 -22.63 -26.98
C VAL A 429 22.39 -24.12 -27.30
N ILE A 430 23.31 -24.63 -28.12
CA ILE A 430 23.36 -26.04 -28.51
C ILE A 430 23.51 -26.93 -27.28
N MET A 431 24.47 -26.62 -26.40
CA MET A 431 24.70 -27.38 -25.17
C MET A 431 23.44 -27.48 -24.31
N ASN A 432 22.74 -26.37 -24.03
CA ASN A 432 21.53 -26.40 -23.19
C ASN A 432 20.43 -27.28 -23.78
N LEU A 433 20.22 -27.21 -25.09
CA LEU A 433 19.21 -28.02 -25.78
C LEU A 433 19.60 -29.51 -25.81
N VAL A 434 20.86 -29.80 -26.13
CA VAL A 434 21.42 -31.16 -26.15
C VAL A 434 21.35 -31.81 -24.76
N LEU A 435 21.75 -31.08 -23.72
CA LEU A 435 21.72 -31.58 -22.34
C LEU A 435 20.29 -31.81 -21.85
N ASN A 436 19.36 -30.91 -22.19
CA ASN A 436 17.94 -31.10 -21.87
C ASN A 436 17.37 -32.33 -22.55
N SER A 437 17.71 -32.55 -23.82
CA SER A 437 17.31 -33.74 -24.59
C SER A 437 17.84 -35.01 -23.95
N ALA A 438 19.14 -35.04 -23.63
CA ALA A 438 19.78 -36.19 -22.99
C ALA A 438 19.19 -36.52 -21.63
N ASP A 439 18.95 -35.51 -20.78
CA ASP A 439 18.33 -35.73 -19.48
C ASP A 439 16.88 -36.25 -19.63
N ALA A 440 16.09 -35.70 -20.55
CA ALA A 440 14.70 -36.10 -20.78
C ALA A 440 14.58 -37.56 -21.27
N VAL A 441 15.42 -37.96 -22.23
CA VAL A 441 15.48 -39.34 -22.74
C VAL A 441 15.94 -40.30 -21.65
N ARG A 442 16.98 -39.94 -20.89
CA ARG A 442 17.51 -40.80 -19.83
C ARG A 442 16.52 -41.01 -18.68
N GLU A 443 15.82 -39.96 -18.26
CA GLU A 443 14.87 -40.04 -17.13
C GLU A 443 13.58 -40.78 -17.51
N SER A 444 13.09 -40.58 -18.72
CA SER A 444 11.87 -41.24 -19.21
C SER A 444 12.11 -42.64 -19.79
N GLY A 445 13.34 -42.95 -20.21
CA GLY A 445 13.67 -44.14 -21.00
C GLY A 445 13.01 -44.15 -22.39
N THR A 446 12.52 -43.01 -22.86
CA THR A 446 11.79 -42.86 -24.13
C THR A 446 12.61 -41.97 -25.07
N GLY A 447 12.73 -42.40 -26.32
CA GLY A 447 13.57 -41.73 -27.32
C GLY A 447 14.97 -42.33 -27.41
N SER A 448 15.64 -42.04 -28.53
CA SER A 448 16.97 -42.53 -28.87
C SER A 448 17.71 -41.66 -29.88
N THR A 449 17.07 -40.60 -30.40
CA THR A 449 17.60 -39.80 -31.51
C THR A 449 17.54 -38.32 -31.19
N LEU A 450 18.67 -37.64 -31.40
CA LEU A 450 18.76 -36.17 -31.38
C LEU A 450 19.20 -35.69 -32.77
N THR A 451 18.33 -34.96 -33.46
CA THR A 451 18.61 -34.40 -34.78
C THR A 451 18.87 -32.89 -34.67
N ILE A 452 19.97 -32.42 -35.26
CA ILE A 452 20.24 -30.99 -35.42
C ILE A 452 20.28 -30.66 -36.90
N ARG A 453 19.35 -29.80 -37.34
CA ARG A 453 19.26 -29.34 -38.72
C ARG A 453 19.56 -27.85 -38.79
N SER A 454 20.34 -27.43 -39.77
CA SER A 454 20.54 -26.00 -40.03
C SER A 454 20.59 -25.69 -41.50
N LYS A 455 19.95 -24.58 -41.89
CA LYS A 455 19.88 -24.08 -43.26
C LYS A 455 19.98 -22.55 -43.28
N LYS A 456 20.33 -21.99 -44.42
CA LYS A 456 20.32 -20.55 -44.61
C LYS A 456 18.89 -20.00 -44.60
N ASN A 457 18.66 -18.91 -43.87
CA ASN A 457 17.36 -18.25 -43.86
C ASN A 457 17.26 -17.25 -45.05
N PRO A 458 16.19 -17.29 -45.87
CA PRO A 458 15.98 -16.36 -46.98
C PRO A 458 15.96 -14.86 -46.59
N ASP A 459 15.51 -14.56 -45.37
CA ASP A 459 15.38 -13.20 -44.83
C ASP A 459 16.65 -12.70 -44.12
N GLY A 460 17.74 -13.48 -44.16
CA GLY A 460 19.03 -13.19 -43.51
C GLY A 460 19.30 -14.09 -42.30
N GLY A 461 20.56 -14.47 -42.06
CA GLY A 461 20.94 -15.39 -41.00
C GLY A 461 20.70 -16.87 -41.30
N ILE A 462 20.40 -17.66 -40.26
CA ILE A 462 20.20 -19.11 -40.34
C ILE A 462 18.94 -19.55 -39.58
N ASP A 463 18.30 -20.60 -40.09
CA ASP A 463 17.33 -21.39 -39.33
C ASP A 463 18.05 -22.61 -38.75
N LEU A 464 17.81 -22.89 -37.47
CA LEU A 464 18.39 -23.99 -36.72
C LEU A 464 17.28 -24.73 -35.98
N GLU A 465 17.19 -26.04 -36.19
CA GLU A 465 16.26 -26.93 -35.50
C GLU A 465 17.05 -27.91 -34.62
N VAL A 466 16.61 -28.08 -33.37
CA VAL A 466 17.07 -29.14 -32.48
C VAL A 466 15.87 -30.00 -32.10
N ILE A 467 15.89 -31.26 -32.51
CA ILE A 467 14.76 -32.18 -32.45
C ILE A 467 15.16 -33.42 -31.65
N ASP A 468 14.46 -33.70 -30.56
CA ASP A 468 14.57 -34.97 -29.83
C ASP A 468 13.29 -35.80 -29.99
N ASP A 469 13.43 -37.12 -29.97
CA ASP A 469 12.34 -38.09 -29.96
C ASP A 469 11.98 -38.56 -28.54
N GLY A 470 12.22 -37.70 -27.55
CA GLY A 470 12.03 -37.99 -26.13
C GLY A 470 10.55 -38.03 -25.69
N PRO A 471 10.28 -37.91 -24.39
CA PRO A 471 8.93 -38.01 -23.84
C PRO A 471 8.03 -36.81 -24.20
N GLY A 472 8.60 -35.73 -24.72
CA GLY A 472 7.90 -34.46 -24.95
C GLY A 472 7.43 -33.78 -23.65
N MET A 473 6.64 -32.72 -23.79
CA MET A 473 6.13 -31.91 -22.67
C MET A 473 4.62 -31.77 -22.72
N ASP A 474 3.98 -31.75 -21.55
CA ASP A 474 2.58 -31.34 -21.42
C ASP A 474 2.41 -29.85 -21.76
N PRO A 475 1.23 -29.40 -22.24
CA PRO A 475 0.99 -28.01 -22.60
C PRO A 475 1.32 -27.00 -21.50
N GLU A 476 1.01 -27.33 -20.24
CA GLU A 476 1.32 -26.48 -19.08
C GLU A 476 2.82 -26.35 -18.82
N VAL A 477 3.58 -27.42 -19.09
CA VAL A 477 5.05 -27.44 -18.96
C VAL A 477 5.67 -26.66 -20.11
N ALA A 478 5.18 -26.84 -21.33
CA ALA A 478 5.68 -26.16 -22.52
C ALA A 478 5.50 -24.63 -22.44
N GLU A 479 4.35 -24.16 -21.92
CA GLU A 479 4.08 -22.73 -21.76
C GLU A 479 5.06 -22.06 -20.78
N ARG A 480 5.49 -22.79 -19.75
CA ARG A 480 6.38 -22.32 -18.70
C ARG A 480 7.84 -22.74 -18.91
N ALA A 481 8.14 -23.48 -19.98
CA ALA A 481 9.46 -24.09 -20.19
C ALA A 481 10.59 -23.06 -20.26
N PHE A 482 10.27 -21.83 -20.70
CA PHE A 482 11.20 -20.72 -20.78
C PHE A 482 11.20 -19.80 -19.54
N ASP A 483 10.29 -20.03 -18.58
CA ASP A 483 10.26 -19.24 -17.34
C ASP A 483 11.55 -19.46 -16.54
N PRO A 484 12.16 -18.40 -16.02
CA PRO A 484 13.36 -18.53 -15.21
C PRO A 484 13.08 -19.37 -13.95
N LEU A 485 13.96 -20.34 -13.68
CA LEU A 485 13.90 -21.27 -12.53
C LEU A 485 12.76 -22.30 -12.59
N TYR A 486 12.03 -22.36 -13.70
CA TYR A 486 11.06 -23.42 -13.90
C TYR A 486 11.77 -24.72 -14.30
N THR A 487 11.49 -25.81 -13.58
CA THR A 487 12.06 -27.13 -13.84
C THR A 487 11.07 -28.19 -13.41
N THR A 488 10.97 -29.26 -14.19
CA THR A 488 10.22 -30.49 -13.83
C THR A 488 11.11 -31.53 -13.15
N LYS A 489 12.43 -31.29 -13.10
CA LYS A 489 13.42 -32.16 -12.45
C LYS A 489 13.44 -31.92 -10.94
N ASP A 490 13.62 -32.99 -10.15
CA ASP A 490 13.66 -32.94 -8.68
C ASP A 490 14.70 -31.92 -8.15
N GLY A 491 14.26 -31.07 -7.21
CA GLY A 491 15.00 -30.10 -6.40
C GLY A 491 16.43 -29.73 -6.83
N ASP A 492 17.38 -30.61 -6.53
CA ASP A 492 18.82 -30.35 -6.66
C ASP A 492 19.41 -30.65 -8.06
N ARG A 493 18.62 -31.20 -8.99
CA ARG A 493 19.11 -31.68 -10.31
C ARG A 493 18.87 -30.74 -11.48
N GLY A 494 17.98 -29.75 -11.34
CA GLY A 494 17.63 -28.81 -12.40
C GLY A 494 17.65 -27.37 -11.92
N SER A 495 18.55 -26.55 -12.47
CA SER A 495 18.58 -25.11 -12.18
C SER A 495 17.40 -24.33 -12.77
N GLY A 496 16.66 -24.92 -13.71
CA GLY A 496 15.57 -24.26 -14.44
C GLY A 496 16.03 -23.06 -15.27
N LEU A 497 17.33 -22.97 -15.56
CA LEU A 497 17.92 -21.87 -16.30
C LEU A 497 18.19 -22.17 -17.77
N GLY A 498 18.35 -23.44 -18.15
CA GLY A 498 18.87 -23.82 -19.46
C GLY A 498 18.08 -23.16 -20.61
N LEU A 499 16.77 -23.36 -20.64
CA LEU A 499 15.89 -22.80 -21.69
C LEU A 499 15.72 -21.28 -21.57
N PHE A 500 15.62 -20.74 -20.36
CA PHE A 500 15.61 -19.29 -20.14
C PHE A 500 16.85 -18.60 -20.72
N VAL A 501 18.03 -19.22 -20.54
CA VAL A 501 19.29 -18.70 -21.08
C VAL A 501 19.33 -18.80 -22.60
N VAL A 502 18.80 -19.89 -23.18
CA VAL A 502 18.62 -19.99 -24.63
C VAL A 502 17.78 -18.81 -25.13
N GLN A 503 16.59 -18.60 -24.56
CA GLN A 503 15.71 -17.50 -24.96
C GLN A 503 16.41 -16.14 -24.85
N ARG A 504 17.12 -15.88 -23.75
CA ARG A 504 17.87 -14.64 -23.54
C ARG A 504 18.97 -14.38 -24.57
N ILE A 505 19.71 -15.41 -24.97
CA ILE A 505 20.76 -15.31 -26.00
C ILE A 505 20.12 -14.99 -27.35
N ILE A 506 19.03 -15.68 -27.68
CA ILE A 506 18.31 -15.52 -28.95
C ILE A 506 17.68 -14.13 -29.03
N ASP A 507 16.94 -13.71 -28.01
CA ASP A 507 16.35 -12.36 -27.93
C ASP A 507 17.44 -11.27 -27.96
N GLY A 508 18.55 -11.49 -27.26
CA GLY A 508 19.68 -10.56 -27.22
C GLY A 508 20.37 -10.38 -28.58
N ALA A 509 20.35 -11.41 -29.43
CA ALA A 509 20.80 -11.34 -30.81
C ALA A 509 19.75 -10.74 -31.76
N GLY A 510 18.50 -10.55 -31.32
CA GLY A 510 17.38 -10.16 -32.17
C GLY A 510 16.81 -11.31 -32.99
N GLY A 511 17.07 -12.56 -32.58
CA GLY A 511 16.50 -13.77 -33.17
C GLY A 511 15.15 -14.15 -32.57
N LYS A 512 14.66 -15.33 -32.93
CA LYS A 512 13.39 -15.89 -32.43
C LYS A 512 13.58 -17.37 -32.09
N ILE A 513 12.93 -17.84 -31.02
CA ILE A 513 12.84 -19.27 -30.68
C ILE A 513 11.38 -19.70 -30.53
N GLU A 514 11.05 -20.86 -31.09
CA GLU A 514 9.75 -21.51 -30.98
C GLU A 514 9.92 -22.96 -30.52
N LEU A 515 9.00 -23.43 -29.67
CA LEU A 515 8.98 -24.81 -29.16
C LEU A 515 7.71 -25.50 -29.66
N SER A 516 7.88 -26.64 -30.33
CA SER A 516 6.79 -27.56 -30.68
C SER A 516 7.01 -28.89 -29.94
N THR A 517 6.07 -29.30 -29.12
CA THR A 517 6.16 -30.53 -28.33
C THR A 517 4.77 -31.02 -27.92
N ALA A 518 4.63 -32.33 -27.78
CA ALA A 518 3.44 -32.97 -27.22
C ALA A 518 3.86 -34.25 -26.46
N PRO A 519 3.07 -34.71 -25.47
CA PRO A 519 3.38 -35.93 -24.73
C PRO A 519 3.55 -37.14 -25.65
N GLY A 520 4.73 -37.76 -25.59
CA GLY A 520 5.12 -38.91 -26.41
C GLY A 520 5.61 -38.59 -27.82
N GLU A 521 5.68 -37.32 -28.22
CA GLU A 521 6.11 -36.89 -29.56
C GLU A 521 7.50 -36.20 -29.57
N GLY A 522 8.19 -36.14 -28.43
CA GLY A 522 9.47 -35.45 -28.30
C GLY A 522 9.33 -33.92 -28.28
N ALA A 523 10.43 -33.21 -28.53
CA ALA A 523 10.44 -31.76 -28.62
C ALA A 523 11.25 -31.26 -29.81
N THR A 524 10.76 -30.19 -30.43
CA THR A 524 11.40 -29.48 -31.54
C THR A 524 11.57 -28.02 -31.16
N PHE A 525 12.82 -27.59 -31.03
CA PHE A 525 13.18 -26.18 -30.86
C PHE A 525 13.56 -25.61 -32.22
N HIS A 526 12.83 -24.61 -32.69
CA HIS A 526 13.08 -23.90 -33.94
C HIS A 526 13.64 -22.51 -33.62
N LEU A 527 14.88 -22.25 -34.04
CA LEU A 527 15.62 -21.02 -33.77
C LEU A 527 15.89 -20.27 -35.07
N GLN A 528 15.46 -19.02 -35.14
CA GLN A 528 15.77 -18.07 -36.20
C GLN A 528 16.88 -17.15 -35.68
N LEU A 529 18.08 -17.29 -36.25
CA LEU A 529 19.27 -16.57 -35.83
C LEU A 529 19.65 -15.55 -36.91
N PRO A 530 19.84 -14.26 -36.57
CA PRO A 530 20.33 -13.27 -37.53
C PRO A 530 21.82 -13.48 -37.83
N ASP A 531 22.35 -12.80 -38.85
CA ASP A 531 23.75 -12.91 -39.30
C ASP A 531 24.80 -12.60 -38.21
N SER A 532 24.39 -11.95 -37.10
CA SER A 532 25.24 -11.64 -35.96
C SER A 532 24.65 -12.13 -34.64
N LEU A 533 25.43 -12.90 -33.89
CA LEU A 533 25.14 -13.28 -32.51
C LEU A 533 25.75 -12.26 -31.54
N ALA A 534 24.93 -11.76 -30.61
CA ALA A 534 25.34 -10.79 -29.59
C ALA A 534 26.46 -11.34 -28.67
N GLN A 535 27.34 -10.44 -28.20
CA GLN A 535 28.26 -10.74 -27.11
C GLN A 535 27.50 -10.64 -25.79
N LEU A 536 27.60 -11.70 -24.98
CA LEU A 536 27.31 -11.62 -23.56
C LEU A 536 28.24 -10.56 -22.96
N GLY A 537 27.68 -9.47 -22.42
CA GLY A 537 28.45 -8.34 -21.92
C GLY A 537 29.50 -8.78 -20.88
N SER A 538 30.76 -8.82 -21.30
CA SER A 538 31.92 -9.09 -20.45
C SER A 538 32.74 -7.82 -20.30
N GLU A 539 32.53 -7.06 -19.23
CA GLU A 539 33.68 -6.39 -18.63
C GLU A 539 34.38 -7.41 -17.74
N GLU A 540 35.69 -7.60 -17.96
CA GLU A 540 36.56 -8.49 -17.20
C GLU A 540 36.40 -8.26 -15.70
N LEU A 541 35.76 -9.21 -15.02
CA LEU A 541 35.99 -9.42 -13.60
C LEU A 541 37.17 -10.36 -13.49
N ASP A 542 38.25 -9.89 -12.87
CA ASP A 542 39.29 -10.76 -12.34
C ASP A 542 38.61 -11.70 -11.32
N PRO A 543 38.57 -13.02 -11.55
CA PRO A 543 37.88 -13.97 -10.67
C PRO A 543 38.43 -14.00 -9.24
N LEU A 544 39.53 -13.28 -8.95
CA LEU A 544 40.11 -13.11 -7.62
C LEU A 544 39.62 -11.87 -6.83
N ASP A 545 38.84 -10.95 -7.43
CA ASP A 545 38.41 -9.71 -6.78
C ASP A 545 37.04 -9.81 -6.05
N VAL A 546 36.62 -11.03 -5.69
CA VAL A 546 35.42 -11.25 -4.87
C VAL A 546 35.67 -10.95 -3.39
N SER A 547 36.92 -10.66 -2.99
CA SER A 547 37.26 -10.34 -1.60
C SER A 547 36.93 -8.89 -1.20
N SER A 548 36.87 -7.98 -2.16
CA SER A 548 36.65 -6.54 -1.91
C SER A 548 35.17 -6.18 -1.72
N ILE A 549 34.24 -6.96 -2.28
CA ILE A 549 32.79 -6.69 -2.20
C ILE A 549 32.18 -7.13 -0.85
N TRP A 550 32.82 -8.04 -0.12
CA TRP A 550 32.27 -8.62 1.11
C TRP A 550 32.79 -7.98 2.42
N GLN A 551 33.78 -7.09 2.37
CA GLN A 551 34.33 -6.46 3.59
C GLN A 551 33.59 -5.19 4.05
N GLY A 552 32.51 -4.78 3.38
CA GLY A 552 31.75 -3.56 3.71
C GLY A 552 30.64 -3.70 4.76
N GLN A 553 30.29 -4.91 5.21
CA GLN A 553 29.21 -5.12 6.19
C GLN A 553 29.66 -6.01 7.35
N SER A 554 30.62 -5.51 8.12
CA SER A 554 30.85 -5.91 9.51
C SER A 554 31.61 -4.81 10.22
N ARG A 555 30.89 -3.74 10.57
CA ARG A 555 31.21 -2.87 11.71
C ARG A 555 29.94 -2.37 12.35
#